data_AF-A0A6J0TES6-F1
#
_entry.id   AF-A0A6J0TES6-F1
#
_cell.length_a   1.000
_cell.length_b   1.000
_cell.length_c   1.000
_cell.angle_alpha   90.00
_cell.angle_beta   90.00
_cell.angle_gamma   90.00
#
_symmetry.space_group_name_H-M   'P 1'
#
loop_
_entity.id
_entity.type
_entity.pdbx_description
1 polymer ?
#
loop_
_entity_poly.entity_id
_entity_poly.type
_entity_poly.pdbx_seq_one_letter_code
_entity_poly.pdbx_strand_id
1 'polypeptide(L)'
;MKMWFRLGKIFSPMILLIAYLLSCQDTAAVHSELTGLPSQRSKRQAGTPVPIDCQLSQWSEWTECFPCQGKKYRHRTLVQPAKYAGRRCTGSLWDQMDCVPSGTCAVSQDCGNDFRCEESGRCIKRHLVCNGEADCRDESDEVNCEDAESSCDQLDPIPGIARLAQGYNILTQQGAQLVYDTAYYGGQCESVYNGEWRELKYDATCEHLYYGDDEKYFRRPYNVHYYQFLAHADTGFSSEYFDDAKDLLNAIKRDTSWNAGFTFGISPPKVPVSLEIGFKLSKGKGTLKNITEYESKNLAFVRVRTKVQTARFKMRRTDIVLDEDMFQSLMDLPDQYNYGMYSQFINTYGTHFMTSGTMGGIFEYILVINKDKMLKEELSKESVNSCFGASIGINVPLQETLNVKAKVSFDQCSKDASRDFDSTSSNSAIEDIIPLVQGGDAASIGRLMEGSSVNAYRYWGRSLKLNPAVIDFELMPIDEILRRTNLQHMEVKRKNMKRALDEYMTEFNACRCGPCQNNGEPMMVATTCDCECQKGAQGPACENTQRAGRPEHGSWSCWAPSTSCQAGTRRRTRQCTNPAPSNGGRMCVGKSEQVVAC
;
A
#
# COMPACT_ATOMS: atom_id res chain seq x y z
N MET A 1 -27.64 7.93 69.46
CA MET A 1 -28.28 8.68 70.56
C MET A 1 -28.81 10.00 69.97
N LYS A 2 -30.14 10.22 69.95
CA LYS A 2 -30.86 11.32 69.24
C LYS A 2 -30.70 11.28 67.69
N MET A 3 -31.73 11.00 66.87
CA MET A 3 -32.95 11.77 66.50
C MET A 3 -32.66 12.83 65.41
N TRP A 4 -33.21 12.72 64.19
CA TRP A 4 -34.57 13.14 63.73
C TRP A 4 -34.73 14.68 63.70
N PHE A 5 -35.40 15.34 62.74
CA PHE A 5 -36.38 15.03 61.67
C PHE A 5 -36.03 15.92 60.42
N ARG A 6 -36.67 16.03 59.23
CA ARG A 6 -37.79 15.49 58.38
C ARG A 6 -37.50 16.04 56.95
N LEU A 7 -38.08 15.72 55.78
CA LEU A 7 -39.14 14.84 55.18
C LEU A 7 -38.55 14.44 53.76
N GLY A 8 -39.19 13.91 52.71
CA GLY A 8 -40.56 13.44 52.40
C GLY A 8 -41.35 14.37 51.44
N LYS A 9 -42.05 13.94 50.37
CA LYS A 9 -41.97 12.79 49.43
C LYS A 9 -43.15 12.88 48.40
N ILE A 10 -42.83 12.84 47.09
CA ILE A 10 -43.64 12.32 45.94
C ILE A 10 -44.89 13.11 45.42
N PHE A 11 -45.08 12.98 44.09
CA PHE A 11 -46.28 13.16 43.23
C PHE A 11 -46.50 14.49 42.45
N SER A 12 -46.51 14.32 41.13
CA SER A 12 -47.15 15.16 40.10
C SER A 12 -48.63 14.72 39.98
N PRO A 13 -49.62 15.57 39.60
CA PRO A 13 -49.84 15.86 38.17
C PRO A 13 -50.46 17.23 37.78
N MET A 14 -50.28 17.58 36.49
CA MET A 14 -51.19 18.33 35.60
C MET A 14 -51.46 19.86 35.77
N ILE A 15 -51.79 20.49 34.62
CA ILE A 15 -52.61 21.74 34.43
C ILE A 15 -51.91 23.06 34.85
N LEU A 16 -51.88 24.17 34.09
CA LEU A 16 -52.45 24.57 32.77
C LEU A 16 -51.59 25.71 32.16
N LEU A 17 -51.63 25.90 30.82
CA LEU A 17 -51.00 27.00 30.02
C LEU A 17 -49.45 27.04 30.09
N ILE A 18 -48.71 27.37 29.04
CA ILE A 18 -48.99 28.17 27.82
C ILE A 18 -48.81 27.32 26.55
N ALA A 19 -49.60 27.60 25.51
CA ALA A 19 -49.41 27.03 24.18
C ALA A 19 -48.61 27.99 23.29
N TYR A 20 -47.82 27.46 22.35
CA TYR A 20 -47.92 27.86 20.93
C TYR A 20 -47.33 26.77 20.00
N LEU A 21 -48.13 26.37 19.01
CA LEU A 21 -47.80 25.54 17.84
C LEU A 21 -47.15 24.16 18.06
N LEU A 22 -48.01 23.14 18.12
CA LEU A 22 -47.68 21.76 17.78
C LEU A 22 -47.94 21.47 16.29
N SER A 23 -47.36 20.36 15.84
CA SER A 23 -47.56 19.64 14.57
C SER A 23 -48.97 19.62 13.97
N CYS A 24 -49.04 19.53 12.65
CA CYS A 24 -49.85 18.52 11.97
C CYS A 24 -49.08 17.91 10.79
N GLN A 25 -49.21 16.59 10.60
CA GLN A 25 -49.15 16.00 9.26
C GLN A 25 -50.53 16.23 8.61
N ASP A 26 -50.60 16.43 7.30
CA ASP A 26 -51.33 15.45 6.48
C ASP A 26 -51.00 15.56 4.98
N THR A 27 -51.54 14.61 4.22
CA THR A 27 -51.37 14.42 2.77
C THR A 27 -51.95 15.56 1.91
N ALA A 28 -51.24 15.91 0.84
CA ALA A 28 -51.79 16.64 -0.30
C ALA A 28 -51.14 16.14 -1.60
N ALA A 29 -51.94 15.94 -2.65
CA ALA A 29 -51.45 15.43 -3.92
C ALA A 29 -50.76 16.53 -4.75
N VAL A 30 -49.57 16.24 -5.29
CA VAL A 30 -48.92 17.10 -6.29
C VAL A 30 -49.47 16.74 -7.67
N HIS A 31 -50.20 17.67 -8.28
CA HIS A 31 -50.67 17.54 -9.66
C HIS A 31 -49.50 17.46 -10.65
N SER A 32 -49.61 16.63 -11.67
CA SER A 32 -48.60 16.52 -12.73
C SER A 32 -48.72 17.67 -13.75
N GLU A 33 -48.03 18.79 -13.51
CA GLU A 33 -47.73 19.75 -14.58
C GLU A 33 -46.55 19.27 -15.43
N LEU A 34 -46.82 18.99 -16.71
CA LEU A 34 -45.79 18.69 -17.71
C LEU A 34 -44.99 19.96 -18.05
N THR A 35 -44.05 20.34 -17.20
CA THR A 35 -42.97 21.25 -17.57
C THR A 35 -41.84 20.45 -18.22
N GLY A 36 -41.51 20.80 -19.46
CA GLY A 36 -40.70 19.95 -20.33
C GLY A 36 -39.28 19.74 -19.81
N LEU A 37 -38.83 18.47 -19.82
CA LEU A 37 -37.42 18.11 -19.62
C LEU A 37 -36.52 18.99 -20.50
N PRO A 38 -35.56 19.74 -19.94
CA PRO A 38 -34.53 20.39 -20.74
C PRO A 38 -33.65 19.29 -21.34
N SER A 39 -34.00 18.89 -22.57
CA SER A 39 -33.24 17.91 -23.38
C SER A 39 -31.94 18.52 -23.89
N GLN A 40 -31.12 19.03 -22.97
CA GLN A 40 -29.71 19.28 -23.22
C GLN A 40 -28.99 17.92 -23.31
N ARG A 41 -29.14 17.28 -24.48
CA ARG A 41 -28.06 16.49 -25.06
C ARG A 41 -26.85 17.41 -25.12
N SER A 42 -25.99 17.35 -24.09
CA SER A 42 -24.69 17.99 -24.12
C SER A 42 -23.99 17.58 -25.42
N LYS A 43 -23.56 18.57 -26.21
CA LYS A 43 -22.88 18.33 -27.49
C LYS A 43 -21.49 17.81 -27.19
N ARG A 44 -21.42 16.49 -26.95
CA ARG A 44 -20.21 15.71 -26.69
C ARG A 44 -19.12 16.09 -27.69
N GLN A 45 -17.96 16.49 -27.18
CA GLN A 45 -16.81 16.85 -28.01
C GLN A 45 -16.39 15.69 -28.90
N ALA A 46 -15.99 16.00 -30.13
CA ALA A 46 -15.51 15.01 -31.08
C ALA A 46 -14.15 14.47 -30.59
N GLY A 47 -14.13 13.20 -30.15
CA GLY A 47 -12.96 12.53 -29.59
C GLY A 47 -13.24 11.84 -28.25
N THR A 48 -14.11 12.43 -27.41
CA THR A 48 -14.48 11.87 -26.10
C THR A 48 -15.12 10.49 -26.26
N PRO A 49 -14.57 9.41 -25.68
CA PRO A 49 -15.17 8.08 -25.76
C PRO A 49 -16.50 8.01 -25.02
N VAL A 50 -17.23 6.89 -25.18
CA VAL A 50 -18.53 6.71 -24.51
C VAL A 50 -18.27 6.40 -23.03
N PRO A 51 -18.92 7.07 -22.06
CA PRO A 51 -18.95 6.58 -20.68
C PRO A 51 -19.54 5.17 -20.66
N ILE A 52 -18.81 4.23 -20.09
CA ILE A 52 -19.24 2.82 -19.98
C ILE A 52 -19.52 2.58 -18.50
N ASP A 53 -20.80 2.40 -18.16
CA ASP A 53 -21.22 2.04 -16.81
C ASP A 53 -20.68 0.67 -16.40
N CYS A 54 -20.38 0.50 -15.12
CA CYS A 54 -19.93 -0.76 -14.56
C CYS A 54 -21.04 -1.83 -14.61
N GLN A 55 -20.66 -3.06 -14.94
CA GLN A 55 -21.55 -4.22 -14.95
C GLN A 55 -20.91 -5.36 -14.16
N LEU A 56 -21.69 -5.94 -13.25
CA LEU A 56 -21.35 -7.19 -12.55
C LEU A 56 -22.15 -8.34 -13.16
N SER A 57 -21.67 -9.57 -12.99
CA SER A 57 -22.43 -10.76 -13.35
C SER A 57 -23.69 -10.87 -12.50
N GLN A 58 -24.59 -11.77 -12.92
CA GLN A 58 -25.52 -12.36 -11.96
C GLN A 58 -24.73 -13.04 -10.82
N TRP A 59 -25.34 -13.12 -9.64
CA TRP A 59 -24.76 -13.89 -8.55
C TRP A 59 -24.57 -15.36 -8.95
N SER A 60 -23.51 -15.99 -8.45
CA SER A 60 -23.42 -17.44 -8.42
C SER A 60 -24.57 -18.01 -7.61
N GLU A 61 -24.85 -19.30 -7.82
CA GLU A 61 -25.57 -20.09 -6.83
C GLU A 61 -24.89 -19.98 -5.46
N TRP A 62 -25.68 -20.16 -4.40
CA TRP A 62 -25.16 -20.28 -3.05
C TRP A 62 -24.35 -21.57 -2.91
N THR A 63 -23.29 -21.53 -2.10
CA THR A 63 -22.68 -22.77 -1.58
C THR A 63 -23.67 -23.54 -0.72
N GLU A 64 -23.36 -24.81 -0.48
CA GLU A 64 -23.86 -25.52 0.70
C GLU A 64 -23.48 -24.77 2.00
N CYS A 65 -24.17 -25.10 3.09
CA CYS A 65 -23.94 -24.47 4.39
C CYS A 65 -22.68 -25.08 5.05
N PHE A 66 -21.65 -24.28 5.28
CA PHE A 66 -20.39 -24.74 5.87
C PHE A 66 -20.58 -25.08 7.36
N PRO A 67 -20.40 -26.36 7.78
CA PRO A 67 -20.78 -26.81 9.13
C PRO A 67 -20.12 -26.08 10.29
N CYS A 68 -18.88 -25.61 10.12
CA CYS A 68 -18.13 -24.93 11.17
C CYS A 68 -18.43 -23.43 11.28
N GLN A 69 -18.87 -22.80 10.17
CA GLN A 69 -19.12 -21.35 10.10
C GLN A 69 -20.61 -20.99 10.31
N GLY A 70 -21.51 -21.95 10.11
CA GLY A 70 -22.96 -21.71 10.04
C GLY A 70 -23.35 -20.77 8.90
N LYS A 71 -22.56 -20.74 7.81
CA LYS A 71 -22.69 -19.77 6.71
C LYS A 71 -22.61 -20.41 5.34
N LYS A 72 -23.25 -19.76 4.37
CA LYS A 72 -23.16 -20.03 2.93
C LYS A 72 -22.78 -18.75 2.20
N TYR A 73 -22.12 -18.92 1.06
CA TYR A 73 -21.49 -17.82 0.33
C TYR A 73 -21.90 -17.82 -1.14
N ARG A 74 -21.82 -16.66 -1.76
CA ARG A 74 -21.94 -16.48 -3.21
C ARG A 74 -21.08 -15.31 -3.67
N HIS A 75 -20.81 -15.25 -4.97
CA HIS A 75 -20.01 -14.19 -5.56
C HIS A 75 -20.55 -13.76 -6.91
N ARG A 76 -20.08 -12.61 -7.40
CA ARG A 76 -20.33 -12.10 -8.75
C ARG A 76 -19.07 -11.44 -9.28
N THR A 77 -18.78 -11.63 -10.55
CA THR A 77 -17.58 -11.08 -11.18
C THR A 77 -17.84 -9.71 -11.79
N LEU A 78 -16.80 -8.89 -11.87
CA LEU A 78 -16.75 -7.65 -12.61
C LEU A 78 -16.70 -7.95 -14.11
N VAL A 79 -17.86 -8.00 -14.77
CA VAL A 79 -17.98 -8.24 -16.21
C VAL A 79 -17.42 -7.06 -17.00
N GLN A 80 -17.71 -5.84 -16.56
CA GLN A 80 -17.24 -4.60 -17.18
C GLN A 80 -16.93 -3.57 -16.08
N PRO A 81 -15.66 -3.13 -15.88
CA PRO A 81 -15.37 -1.97 -15.02
C PRO A 81 -16.03 -0.70 -15.56
N ALA A 82 -16.38 0.26 -14.70
CA ALA A 82 -16.78 1.59 -15.14
C ALA A 82 -15.60 2.27 -15.85
N LYS A 83 -15.79 2.76 -17.07
CA LYS A 83 -14.78 3.51 -17.82
C LYS A 83 -15.25 4.89 -18.17
N TYR A 84 -14.30 5.79 -18.34
CA TYR A 84 -14.52 7.08 -19.00
C TYR A 84 -15.64 7.91 -18.33
N ALA A 85 -15.57 8.02 -16.99
CA ALA A 85 -16.59 8.63 -16.13
C ALA A 85 -18.00 7.96 -16.17
N GLY A 86 -18.09 6.71 -16.60
CA GLY A 86 -19.26 5.86 -16.40
C GLY A 86 -19.53 5.57 -14.91
N ARG A 87 -20.76 5.18 -14.59
CA ARG A 87 -21.22 4.96 -13.21
C ARG A 87 -20.57 3.72 -12.61
N ARG A 88 -19.91 3.90 -11.46
CA ARG A 88 -19.35 2.80 -10.64
C ARG A 88 -20.45 1.84 -10.17
N CYS A 89 -20.09 0.58 -9.96
CA CYS A 89 -21.00 -0.39 -9.35
C CYS A 89 -21.29 -0.07 -7.87
N THR A 90 -22.44 -0.53 -7.39
CA THR A 90 -22.86 -0.47 -5.99
C THR A 90 -23.06 -1.88 -5.42
N GLY A 91 -22.68 -2.05 -4.15
CA GLY A 91 -22.62 -3.35 -3.47
C GLY A 91 -21.31 -4.11 -3.72
N SER A 92 -21.09 -5.17 -2.94
CA SER A 92 -19.91 -6.02 -2.93
C SER A 92 -19.84 -7.01 -4.10
N LEU A 93 -18.68 -7.65 -4.29
CA LEU A 93 -18.50 -8.80 -5.18
C LEU A 93 -18.77 -10.14 -4.48
N TRP A 94 -18.65 -10.15 -3.15
CA TRP A 94 -18.86 -11.30 -2.27
C TRP A 94 -20.10 -11.05 -1.38
N ASP A 95 -20.86 -12.09 -1.08
CA ASP A 95 -22.04 -12.02 -0.23
C ASP A 95 -22.16 -13.31 0.59
N GLN A 96 -22.56 -13.17 1.85
CA GLN A 96 -22.61 -14.25 2.84
C GLN A 96 -23.96 -14.22 3.57
N MET A 97 -24.45 -15.40 3.94
CA MET A 97 -25.73 -15.54 4.63
C MET A 97 -25.64 -16.68 5.65
N ASP A 98 -26.13 -16.43 6.86
CA ASP A 98 -26.17 -17.43 7.91
C ASP A 98 -27.17 -18.55 7.54
N CYS A 99 -26.88 -19.77 7.99
CA CYS A 99 -27.66 -20.97 7.69
C CYS A 99 -27.50 -22.01 8.80
N VAL A 100 -28.52 -22.84 8.99
CA VAL A 100 -28.46 -23.97 9.92
C VAL A 100 -27.76 -25.14 9.20
N PRO A 101 -26.56 -25.58 9.63
CA PRO A 101 -25.86 -26.68 8.97
C PRO A 101 -26.55 -28.01 9.27
N SER A 102 -26.59 -28.89 8.25
CA SER A 102 -27.23 -30.22 8.35
C SER A 102 -26.27 -31.34 8.77
N GLY A 103 -25.00 -31.02 8.99
CA GLY A 103 -23.95 -31.96 9.42
C GLY A 103 -23.09 -31.37 10.52
N THR A 104 -22.33 -32.22 11.21
CA THR A 104 -21.39 -31.83 12.26
C THR A 104 -20.17 -31.13 11.70
N CYS A 105 -19.68 -30.08 12.38
CA CYS A 105 -18.34 -29.55 12.13
C CYS A 105 -17.28 -30.59 12.53
N ALA A 106 -16.72 -31.27 11.53
CA ALA A 106 -15.47 -32.01 11.70
C ALA A 106 -14.32 -30.99 11.59
N VAL A 107 -13.80 -30.53 12.73
CA VAL A 107 -12.60 -29.67 12.78
C VAL A 107 -11.46 -30.45 12.12
N SER A 108 -11.03 -30.00 10.94
CA SER A 108 -10.22 -30.81 10.01
C SER A 108 -8.73 -30.90 10.38
N GLN A 109 -8.34 -30.39 11.55
CA GLN A 109 -6.96 -30.40 12.03
C GLN A 109 -6.92 -31.03 13.43
N ASP A 110 -6.74 -32.35 13.43
CA ASP A 110 -6.32 -33.08 14.62
C ASP A 110 -4.87 -32.68 14.95
N CYS A 111 -4.68 -31.99 16.08
CA CYS A 111 -3.35 -31.66 16.60
C CYS A 111 -2.63 -32.92 17.14
N GLY A 112 -3.36 -34.02 17.37
CA GLY A 112 -2.83 -35.31 17.82
C GLY A 112 -2.21 -35.23 19.20
N ASN A 113 -0.87 -35.10 19.24
CA ASN A 113 -0.12 -34.93 20.47
C ASN A 113 0.20 -33.46 20.79
N ASP A 114 0.00 -32.53 19.87
CA ASP A 114 0.21 -31.09 20.08
C ASP A 114 -0.96 -30.47 20.89
N PHE A 115 -0.73 -29.34 21.55
CA PHE A 115 -1.79 -28.55 22.20
C PHE A 115 -2.57 -27.75 21.15
N ARG A 116 -3.81 -27.35 21.46
CA ARG A 116 -4.71 -26.64 20.54
C ARG A 116 -5.30 -25.42 21.24
N CYS A 117 -5.02 -24.22 20.72
CA CYS A 117 -5.60 -22.96 21.19
C CYS A 117 -7.14 -23.01 21.11
N GLU A 118 -7.84 -22.38 22.05
CA GLU A 118 -9.30 -22.53 22.20
C GLU A 118 -10.09 -21.83 21.08
N GLU A 119 -9.83 -20.55 20.82
CA GLU A 119 -10.55 -19.74 19.82
C GLU A 119 -10.01 -19.96 18.40
N SER A 120 -8.70 -19.89 18.19
CA SER A 120 -8.13 -20.02 16.84
C SER A 120 -7.98 -21.45 16.36
N GLY A 121 -7.89 -22.42 17.27
CA GLY A 121 -7.66 -23.82 16.92
C GLY A 121 -6.27 -24.10 16.34
N ARG A 122 -5.33 -23.16 16.44
CA ARG A 122 -3.90 -23.33 16.11
C ARG A 122 -3.33 -24.50 16.94
N CYS A 123 -2.47 -25.32 16.33
CA CYS A 123 -1.72 -26.35 17.06
C CYS A 123 -0.34 -25.83 17.47
N ILE A 124 0.01 -25.87 18.76
CA ILE A 124 1.34 -25.55 19.28
C ILE A 124 1.97 -26.75 20.00
N LYS A 125 3.30 -26.79 20.12
CA LYS A 125 3.98 -27.92 20.77
C LYS A 125 3.78 -27.89 22.28
N ARG A 126 3.56 -29.05 22.92
CA ARG A 126 3.34 -29.16 24.38
C ARG A 126 4.46 -28.61 25.29
N HIS A 127 5.64 -28.30 24.75
CA HIS A 127 6.71 -27.62 25.50
C HIS A 127 6.57 -26.08 25.49
N LEU A 128 5.47 -25.58 24.89
CA LEU A 128 5.07 -24.18 24.81
C LEU A 128 3.77 -23.93 25.60
N VAL A 129 3.39 -24.86 26.48
CA VAL A 129 2.23 -24.74 27.38
C VAL A 129 2.79 -24.58 28.78
N CYS A 130 2.37 -23.56 29.50
CA CYS A 130 3.00 -23.09 30.75
C CYS A 130 4.49 -22.77 30.59
N ASN A 131 4.87 -22.05 29.53
CA ASN A 131 6.26 -21.60 29.27
C ASN A 131 6.52 -20.14 29.69
N GLY A 132 5.49 -19.39 30.11
CA GLY A 132 5.53 -17.95 30.42
C GLY A 132 5.33 -17.01 29.23
N GLU A 133 5.00 -17.52 28.03
CA GLU A 133 4.90 -16.78 26.77
C GLU A 133 3.62 -17.18 26.00
N ALA A 134 2.76 -16.22 25.66
CA ALA A 134 1.57 -16.51 24.86
C ALA A 134 1.93 -16.84 23.38
N ASP A 135 1.99 -18.12 23.02
CA ASP A 135 2.14 -18.62 21.65
C ASP A 135 0.75 -18.84 20.98
N CYS A 136 -0.34 -18.86 21.77
CA CYS A 136 -1.74 -18.67 21.36
C CYS A 136 -2.22 -17.23 21.60
N ARG A 137 -2.95 -16.62 20.65
CA ARG A 137 -3.48 -15.23 20.80
C ARG A 137 -4.56 -15.09 21.89
N ASP A 138 -5.20 -16.19 22.29
CA ASP A 138 -6.21 -16.24 23.35
C ASP A 138 -5.62 -16.54 24.75
N GLU A 139 -4.28 -16.62 24.87
CA GLU A 139 -3.53 -16.96 26.09
C GLU A 139 -3.90 -18.35 26.69
N SER A 140 -4.63 -19.20 25.94
CA SER A 140 -5.17 -20.48 26.44
C SER A 140 -4.11 -21.55 26.75
N ASP A 141 -2.88 -21.33 26.30
CA ASP A 141 -1.66 -22.10 26.59
C ASP A 141 -1.03 -21.78 27.95
N GLU A 142 -1.29 -20.61 28.52
CA GLU A 142 -0.78 -20.16 29.83
C GLU A 142 -1.85 -20.18 30.95
N VAL A 143 -3.04 -20.75 30.67
CA VAL A 143 -4.11 -20.90 31.64
C VAL A 143 -3.89 -22.14 32.55
N ASN A 144 -4.10 -21.96 33.86
CA ASN A 144 -4.02 -23.02 34.88
C ASN A 144 -2.61 -23.62 35.07
N CYS A 145 -1.59 -22.77 34.95
CA CYS A 145 -0.20 -23.06 35.33
C CYS A 145 0.03 -22.74 36.82
N GLU A 146 0.83 -23.54 37.55
CA GLU A 146 1.13 -23.30 38.97
C GLU A 146 2.33 -22.36 39.17
N ASP A 147 3.44 -22.61 38.47
CA ASP A 147 4.62 -21.75 38.38
C ASP A 147 5.03 -21.64 36.90
N ALA A 148 5.12 -20.42 36.36
CA ALA A 148 5.62 -20.15 35.01
C ALA A 148 6.55 -18.92 35.04
N GLU A 149 7.80 -19.09 34.61
CA GLU A 149 8.80 -18.02 34.48
C GLU A 149 9.39 -18.04 33.07
N SER A 150 9.01 -17.06 32.23
CA SER A 150 9.74 -16.76 31.01
C SER A 150 11.05 -16.04 31.33
N SER A 151 12.13 -16.44 30.66
CA SER A 151 13.44 -15.80 30.81
C SER A 151 13.60 -14.55 29.93
N CYS A 152 12.59 -14.18 29.13
CA CYS A 152 12.82 -13.46 27.87
C CYS A 152 11.82 -12.32 27.55
N ASP A 153 11.00 -11.91 28.51
CA ASP A 153 9.96 -10.88 28.33
C ASP A 153 10.51 -9.44 28.31
N GLN A 154 11.76 -9.26 28.70
CA GLN A 154 12.42 -7.94 28.84
C GLN A 154 12.97 -7.37 27.52
N LEU A 155 12.64 -7.98 26.36
CA LEU A 155 13.21 -7.64 25.06
C LEU A 155 12.13 -7.25 24.04
N ASP A 156 12.16 -6.00 23.58
CA ASP A 156 11.27 -5.49 22.53
C ASP A 156 11.39 -6.28 21.21
N PRO A 157 10.31 -6.48 20.45
CA PRO A 157 10.37 -7.12 19.13
C PRO A 157 11.14 -6.27 18.11
N ILE A 158 11.72 -6.91 17.09
CA ILE A 158 12.48 -6.20 16.05
C ILE A 158 11.70 -5.03 15.40
N PRO A 159 12.34 -3.86 15.20
CA PRO A 159 11.70 -2.68 14.61
C PRO A 159 11.01 -2.94 13.27
N GLY A 160 9.73 -2.53 13.18
CA GLY A 160 8.94 -2.63 11.96
C GLY A 160 8.41 -4.03 11.62
N ILE A 161 8.47 -5.02 12.53
CA ILE A 161 7.94 -6.38 12.35
C ILE A 161 6.54 -6.41 11.72
N ALA A 162 5.62 -5.55 12.17
CA ALA A 162 4.26 -5.48 11.64
C ALA A 162 4.18 -5.10 10.14
N ARG A 163 5.20 -4.45 9.57
CA ARG A 163 5.30 -4.19 8.12
C ARG A 163 5.91 -5.36 7.35
N LEU A 164 6.80 -6.12 7.98
CA LEU A 164 7.40 -7.35 7.42
C LEU A 164 6.38 -8.49 7.30
N ALA A 165 5.46 -8.54 8.26
CA ALA A 165 4.45 -9.58 8.36
C ALA A 165 3.23 -9.39 7.45
N GLN A 166 3.03 -8.19 6.89
CA GLN A 166 1.92 -7.89 5.99
C GLN A 166 2.04 -8.60 4.63
N GLY A 167 0.91 -9.09 4.14
CA GLY A 167 0.76 -9.45 2.73
C GLY A 167 0.81 -8.23 1.82
N TYR A 168 0.92 -8.44 0.51
CA TYR A 168 1.09 -7.39 -0.49
C TYR A 168 0.24 -7.63 -1.74
N ASN A 169 -0.51 -6.63 -2.18
CA ASN A 169 -1.29 -6.67 -3.41
C ASN A 169 -0.56 -5.91 -4.53
N ILE A 170 0.00 -6.63 -5.51
CA ILE A 170 0.78 -6.02 -6.60
C ILE A 170 -0.07 -5.22 -7.60
N LEU A 171 -1.41 -5.38 -7.59
CA LEU A 171 -2.31 -4.62 -8.46
C LEU A 171 -2.66 -3.24 -7.88
N THR A 172 -2.67 -3.11 -6.55
CA THR A 172 -2.94 -1.85 -5.84
C THR A 172 -1.69 -1.22 -5.22
N GLN A 173 -0.57 -1.96 -5.20
CA GLN A 173 0.72 -1.64 -4.57
C GLN A 173 0.63 -1.36 -3.07
N GLN A 174 -0.33 -1.97 -2.39
CA GLN A 174 -0.63 -1.74 -0.98
C GLN A 174 -0.39 -2.98 -0.12
N GLY A 175 0.01 -2.75 1.12
CA GLY A 175 0.01 -3.76 2.17
C GLY A 175 -1.42 -4.23 2.48
N ALA A 176 -1.54 -5.51 2.81
CA ALA A 176 -2.78 -6.20 3.14
C ALA A 176 -2.83 -6.51 4.66
N GLN A 177 -3.68 -7.44 5.09
CA GLN A 177 -3.62 -7.97 6.46
C GLN A 177 -2.33 -8.77 6.72
N LEU A 178 -2.10 -9.14 7.99
CA LEU A 178 -0.97 -9.96 8.41
C LEU A 178 -1.04 -11.36 7.77
N VAL A 179 0.11 -11.83 7.30
CA VAL A 179 0.31 -13.19 6.76
C VAL A 179 1.16 -14.02 7.73
N TYR A 180 2.18 -13.39 8.30
CA TYR A 180 3.03 -13.97 9.34
C TYR A 180 2.53 -13.56 10.71
N ASP A 181 2.58 -14.48 11.68
CA ASP A 181 2.48 -14.08 13.07
C ASP A 181 3.69 -13.21 13.47
N THR A 182 3.43 -12.11 14.17
CA THR A 182 4.42 -11.13 14.65
C THR A 182 4.88 -11.36 16.09
N ALA A 183 4.08 -12.06 16.89
CA ALA A 183 4.25 -12.28 18.32
C ALA A 183 4.71 -13.70 18.66
N TYR A 184 4.36 -14.71 17.84
CA TYR A 184 4.78 -16.09 18.05
C TYR A 184 6.31 -16.24 18.04
N TYR A 185 6.85 -16.73 19.16
CA TYR A 185 8.27 -17.03 19.32
C TYR A 185 8.54 -18.54 19.32
N GLY A 186 7.58 -19.39 19.70
CA GLY A 186 7.76 -20.83 19.78
C GLY A 186 8.90 -21.22 20.72
N GLY A 187 8.99 -20.55 21.88
CA GLY A 187 10.08 -20.70 22.85
C GLY A 187 11.46 -20.27 22.36
N GLN A 188 11.56 -19.54 21.23
CA GLN A 188 12.84 -19.09 20.67
C GLN A 188 13.23 -17.70 21.19
N CYS A 189 14.08 -17.66 22.20
CA CYS A 189 14.67 -16.44 22.76
C CYS A 189 15.94 -16.02 21.99
N GLU A 190 15.81 -15.79 20.68
CA GLU A 190 16.91 -15.27 19.85
C GLU A 190 16.91 -13.74 19.82
N SER A 191 17.99 -13.11 20.26
CA SER A 191 18.13 -11.65 20.27
C SER A 191 18.99 -11.12 19.12
N VAL A 192 18.71 -9.89 18.70
CA VAL A 192 19.47 -9.13 17.69
C VAL A 192 20.13 -7.94 18.36
N TYR A 193 21.45 -7.94 18.40
CA TYR A 193 22.24 -6.84 18.97
C TYR A 193 22.12 -5.56 18.13
N ASN A 194 21.70 -4.48 18.78
CA ASN A 194 21.78 -3.12 18.26
C ASN A 194 23.17 -2.55 18.54
N GLY A 195 23.88 -2.03 17.53
CA GLY A 195 25.21 -1.45 17.72
C GLY A 195 25.26 -0.07 18.39
N GLU A 196 24.15 0.67 18.42
CA GLU A 196 24.10 2.12 18.77
C GLU A 196 23.49 2.39 20.16
N TRP A 197 23.18 1.35 20.95
CA TRP A 197 22.59 1.42 22.29
C TRP A 197 23.36 2.30 23.31
N ARG A 198 24.66 2.51 23.06
CA ARG A 198 25.54 3.37 23.86
C ARG A 198 25.45 4.86 23.52
N GLU A 199 24.56 5.29 22.62
CA GLU A 199 24.22 6.72 22.56
C GLU A 199 23.56 7.15 23.88
N LEU A 200 24.09 8.22 24.49
CA LEU A 200 23.53 8.82 25.70
C LEU A 200 22.25 9.58 25.32
N LYS A 201 21.11 9.15 25.86
CA LYS A 201 19.78 9.72 25.62
C LYS A 201 19.36 10.61 26.78
N TYR A 202 18.65 11.68 26.46
CA TYR A 202 17.94 12.51 27.42
C TYR A 202 16.47 12.60 27.03
N ASP A 203 15.59 12.04 27.86
CA ASP A 203 14.15 12.27 27.78
C ASP A 203 13.80 13.52 28.60
N ALA A 204 13.43 14.59 27.90
CA ALA A 204 13.03 15.85 28.51
C ALA A 204 11.61 15.83 29.13
N THR A 205 10.82 14.78 28.90
CA THR A 205 9.48 14.59 29.49
C THR A 205 9.54 13.83 30.82
N CYS A 206 10.52 12.93 30.97
CA CYS A 206 10.82 12.23 32.22
C CYS A 206 12.04 12.80 32.98
N GLU A 207 12.65 13.88 32.46
CA GLU A 207 13.94 14.46 32.90
C GLU A 207 15.07 13.41 33.07
N HIS A 208 15.04 12.35 32.27
CA HIS A 208 15.86 11.16 32.46
C HIS A 208 17.06 11.11 31.50
N LEU A 209 18.27 11.00 32.05
CA LEU A 209 19.52 10.87 31.29
C LEU A 209 20.08 9.44 31.44
N TYR A 210 20.13 8.69 30.35
CA TYR A 210 20.39 7.24 30.36
C TYR A 210 21.08 6.75 29.08
N TYR A 211 21.62 5.54 29.11
CA TYR A 211 21.98 4.80 27.89
C TYR A 211 20.82 3.88 27.52
N GLY A 212 20.62 3.62 26.23
CA GLY A 212 19.56 2.72 25.74
C GLY A 212 19.88 1.24 25.98
N ASP A 213 20.12 0.84 27.23
CA ASP A 213 20.37 -0.56 27.62
C ASP A 213 19.16 -1.48 27.34
N ASP A 214 17.97 -0.89 27.22
CA ASP A 214 16.71 -1.46 26.71
C ASP A 214 16.81 -1.79 25.20
N GLU A 215 17.09 -0.79 24.37
CA GLU A 215 17.22 -0.92 22.90
C GLU A 215 18.44 -1.73 22.43
N LYS A 216 19.22 -2.29 23.35
CA LYS A 216 20.47 -3.03 23.14
C LYS A 216 20.27 -4.37 22.43
N TYR A 217 19.14 -5.02 22.69
CA TYR A 217 18.79 -6.32 22.15
C TYR A 217 17.31 -6.33 21.78
N PHE A 218 17.01 -6.61 20.52
CA PHE A 218 15.63 -6.82 20.08
C PHE A 218 15.34 -8.31 19.92
N ARG A 219 14.22 -8.78 20.45
CA ARG A 219 13.76 -10.17 20.33
C ARG A 219 13.33 -10.47 18.89
N ARG A 220 13.78 -11.61 18.34
CA ARG A 220 13.50 -12.03 16.96
C ARG A 220 12.31 -12.99 16.91
N PRO A 221 11.16 -12.61 16.33
CA PRO A 221 10.02 -13.52 16.18
C PRO A 221 10.38 -14.73 15.32
N TYR A 222 9.75 -15.88 15.61
CA TYR A 222 10.07 -17.17 15.00
C TYR A 222 10.12 -17.12 13.47
N ASN A 223 9.17 -16.38 12.87
CA ASN A 223 9.03 -16.25 11.42
C ASN A 223 10.20 -15.51 10.72
N VAL A 224 11.08 -14.86 11.47
CA VAL A 224 12.22 -14.09 10.94
C VAL A 224 13.49 -14.93 11.08
N HIS A 225 14.03 -15.38 9.95
CA HIS A 225 15.22 -16.24 9.90
C HIS A 225 16.52 -15.47 10.15
N TYR A 226 16.62 -14.23 9.67
CA TYR A 226 17.61 -13.27 10.19
C TYR A 226 17.08 -11.84 10.10
N TYR A 227 17.54 -11.01 11.03
CA TYR A 227 17.44 -9.55 10.97
C TYR A 227 18.82 -9.00 11.38
N GLN A 228 19.38 -8.11 10.58
CA GLN A 228 20.71 -7.55 10.78
C GLN A 228 20.66 -6.04 10.64
N PHE A 229 20.89 -5.31 11.74
CA PHE A 229 21.10 -3.86 11.68
C PHE A 229 22.33 -3.53 10.83
N LEU A 230 22.21 -2.49 10.01
CA LEU A 230 23.31 -1.88 9.28
C LEU A 230 23.77 -0.62 10.03
N ALA A 231 25.07 -0.38 10.06
CA ALA A 231 25.62 0.90 10.51
C ALA A 231 25.37 1.95 9.42
N HIS A 232 24.20 2.61 9.48
CA HIS A 232 23.80 3.79 8.71
C HIS A 232 24.31 3.84 7.26
N ALA A 233 23.83 2.91 6.43
CA ALA A 233 24.11 2.91 4.99
C ALA A 233 23.14 3.86 4.25
N ASP A 234 23.45 5.16 4.32
CA ASP A 234 22.91 6.19 3.42
C ASP A 234 23.51 5.99 2.01
N THR A 235 22.69 5.94 0.96
CA THR A 235 23.17 5.85 -0.44
C THR A 235 23.86 7.12 -0.93
N GLY A 236 23.85 8.18 -0.14
CA GLY A 236 24.06 9.54 -0.59
C GLY A 236 22.81 10.10 -1.25
N PHE A 237 22.82 11.41 -1.45
CA PHE A 237 21.73 12.13 -2.09
C PHE A 237 21.92 12.13 -3.61
N SER A 238 21.06 11.38 -4.30
CA SER A 238 20.87 11.52 -5.74
C SER A 238 20.07 12.79 -6.04
N SER A 239 20.45 13.52 -7.09
CA SER A 239 19.76 14.74 -7.54
C SER A 239 19.57 14.67 -9.05
N GLU A 240 18.32 14.76 -9.49
CA GLU A 240 17.91 14.65 -10.90
C GLU A 240 17.13 15.90 -11.30
N TYR A 241 17.54 16.55 -12.39
CA TYR A 241 16.84 17.70 -12.98
C TYR A 241 15.94 17.25 -14.13
N PHE A 242 14.70 17.77 -14.15
CA PHE A 242 13.72 17.52 -15.20
C PHE A 242 13.21 18.83 -15.81
N ASP A 243 13.20 18.88 -17.14
CA ASP A 243 12.77 20.07 -17.90
C ASP A 243 11.23 20.19 -18.00
N ASP A 244 10.46 19.14 -17.71
CA ASP A 244 9.02 19.20 -17.40
C ASP A 244 8.63 18.11 -16.37
N ALA A 245 7.40 18.16 -15.84
CA ALA A 245 6.96 17.17 -14.84
C ALA A 245 6.60 15.80 -15.43
N LYS A 246 6.44 15.68 -16.76
CA LYS A 246 6.27 14.37 -17.41
C LYS A 246 7.57 13.57 -17.28
N ASP A 247 8.73 14.17 -17.52
CA ASP A 247 10.01 13.46 -17.41
C ASP A 247 10.35 13.10 -15.95
N LEU A 248 9.96 13.94 -15.00
CA LEU A 248 9.93 13.62 -13.56
C LEU A 248 9.05 12.39 -13.28
N LEU A 249 7.77 12.41 -13.68
CA LEU A 249 6.84 11.29 -13.47
C LEU A 249 7.35 10.00 -14.13
N ASN A 250 7.98 10.09 -15.31
CA ASN A 250 8.65 8.98 -15.98
C ASN A 250 9.87 8.44 -15.23
N ALA A 251 10.50 9.20 -14.32
CA ALA A 251 11.57 8.73 -13.44
C ALA A 251 11.00 8.02 -12.20
N ILE A 252 10.04 8.64 -11.50
CA ILE A 252 9.40 8.06 -10.30
C ILE A 252 8.71 6.72 -10.65
N LYS A 253 8.13 6.61 -11.85
CA LYS A 253 7.55 5.36 -12.42
C LYS A 253 8.59 4.29 -12.76
N ARG A 254 9.83 4.65 -13.10
CA ARG A 254 10.91 3.65 -13.31
C ARG A 254 11.39 3.08 -11.98
N ASP A 255 11.66 3.94 -11.00
CA ASP A 255 12.19 3.52 -9.70
C ASP A 255 11.26 2.56 -8.93
N THR A 256 9.97 2.86 -8.94
CA THR A 256 8.96 2.04 -8.25
C THR A 256 8.81 0.65 -8.86
N SER A 257 9.07 0.48 -10.16
CA SER A 257 9.09 -0.84 -10.82
C SER A 257 10.25 -1.74 -10.36
N TRP A 258 11.34 -1.16 -9.86
CA TRP A 258 12.55 -1.89 -9.45
C TRP A 258 12.49 -2.38 -7.99
N ASN A 259 11.81 -1.65 -7.11
CA ASN A 259 11.72 -1.98 -5.68
C ASN A 259 11.02 -3.33 -5.38
N ALA A 260 10.20 -3.84 -6.32
CA ALA A 260 9.55 -5.15 -6.23
C ALA A 260 10.44 -6.23 -6.85
N GLY A 261 11.21 -6.93 -6.00
CA GLY A 261 12.20 -7.93 -6.40
C GLY A 261 11.62 -9.17 -7.10
N PHE A 262 12.48 -9.86 -7.87
CA PHE A 262 12.11 -11.02 -8.70
C PHE A 262 11.36 -12.11 -7.91
N THR A 263 10.14 -12.43 -8.37
CA THR A 263 9.30 -13.50 -7.80
C THR A 263 9.81 -14.90 -8.18
N PHE A 264 10.58 -15.53 -7.29
CA PHE A 264 11.06 -16.91 -7.47
C PHE A 264 9.98 -17.96 -7.13
N GLY A 265 9.01 -18.14 -8.03
CA GLY A 265 7.96 -19.16 -7.97
C GLY A 265 7.61 -19.73 -9.34
N ILE A 266 7.21 -21.01 -9.42
CA ILE A 266 7.01 -21.70 -10.71
C ILE A 266 5.63 -21.40 -11.29
N SER A 267 5.56 -20.39 -12.18
CA SER A 267 4.76 -20.36 -13.44
C SER A 267 4.56 -18.91 -13.94
N PRO A 268 4.64 -18.59 -15.25
CA PRO A 268 5.43 -19.19 -16.33
C PRO A 268 6.62 -18.29 -16.76
N PRO A 269 7.62 -18.80 -17.50
CA PRO A 269 8.87 -18.09 -17.73
C PRO A 269 8.74 -16.86 -18.65
N LYS A 270 9.25 -15.72 -18.17
CA LYS A 270 9.27 -14.42 -18.85
C LYS A 270 7.86 -13.97 -19.28
N VAL A 271 7.00 -13.65 -18.32
CA VAL A 271 6.24 -12.41 -18.46
C VAL A 271 7.24 -11.29 -18.17
N PRO A 272 7.61 -10.45 -19.16
CA PRO A 272 8.21 -9.17 -18.83
C PRO A 272 7.10 -8.34 -18.20
N VAL A 273 7.13 -8.24 -16.87
CA VAL A 273 6.15 -7.49 -16.09
C VAL A 273 6.51 -6.01 -16.21
N SER A 274 6.15 -5.43 -17.36
CA SER A 274 5.85 -4.00 -17.44
C SER A 274 4.54 -3.78 -16.66
N LEU A 275 4.64 -3.80 -15.34
CA LEU A 275 3.66 -3.14 -14.49
C LEU A 275 3.83 -1.65 -14.76
N GLU A 276 2.98 -1.15 -15.65
CA GLU A 276 2.73 0.27 -15.83
C GLU A 276 2.05 0.74 -14.52
N ILE A 277 2.67 1.73 -13.84
CA ILE A 277 2.46 2.04 -12.43
C ILE A 277 1.48 3.19 -12.28
N GLY A 278 0.25 2.83 -11.98
CA GLY A 278 -0.74 3.75 -11.46
C GLY A 278 -0.35 4.30 -10.08
N PHE A 279 0.00 5.59 -10.01
CA PHE A 279 0.42 6.22 -8.76
C PHE A 279 -0.76 6.52 -7.84
N LYS A 280 -1.07 5.58 -6.95
CA LYS A 280 -1.75 5.89 -5.69
C LYS A 280 -0.73 6.22 -4.60
N LEU A 281 -0.30 7.49 -4.56
CA LEU A 281 0.14 8.05 -3.28
C LEU A 281 -0.96 7.81 -2.24
N SER A 282 -0.58 7.33 -1.07
CA SER A 282 -1.51 7.16 0.04
C SER A 282 -2.04 8.52 0.48
N LYS A 283 -3.32 8.58 0.89
CA LYS A 283 -3.89 9.77 1.51
C LYS A 283 -3.39 9.92 2.96
N GLY A 284 -2.12 10.27 3.10
CA GLY A 284 -1.61 10.83 4.35
C GLY A 284 -2.26 12.17 4.67
N LYS A 285 -2.23 12.58 5.94
CA LYS A 285 -2.57 13.96 6.34
C LYS A 285 -1.42 14.90 5.92
N GLY A 286 -1.44 15.30 4.66
CA GLY A 286 -0.52 16.24 4.04
C GLY A 286 -0.98 16.46 2.60
N THR A 287 -1.37 17.69 2.25
CA THR A 287 -1.99 17.98 0.95
C THR A 287 -0.94 18.03 -0.15
N LEU A 288 -0.63 16.87 -0.72
CA LEU A 288 0.03 16.81 -2.02
C LEU A 288 -0.96 17.37 -3.06
N LYS A 289 -0.72 18.60 -3.51
CA LYS A 289 -1.30 19.12 -4.76
C LYS A 289 -0.88 18.17 -5.89
N ASN A 290 -1.75 17.93 -6.86
CA ASN A 290 -1.44 16.99 -7.91
C ASN A 290 -0.29 17.55 -8.77
N ILE A 291 0.78 16.79 -8.98
CA ILE A 291 1.97 17.22 -9.73
C ILE A 291 1.59 17.71 -11.15
N THR A 292 0.50 17.20 -11.73
CA THR A 292 -0.05 17.66 -13.02
C THR A 292 -0.52 19.12 -13.04
N GLU A 293 -0.82 19.71 -11.88
CA GLU A 293 -1.15 21.13 -11.74
C GLU A 293 0.04 22.01 -12.15
N TYR A 294 1.25 21.59 -11.79
CA TYR A 294 2.49 22.37 -11.94
C TYR A 294 3.02 22.44 -13.36
N GLU A 295 2.77 21.44 -14.20
CA GLU A 295 3.16 21.43 -15.63
C GLU A 295 2.59 22.63 -16.45
N SER A 296 1.71 23.47 -15.85
CA SER A 296 0.99 24.58 -16.52
C SER A 296 1.79 25.87 -16.67
N LYS A 297 2.76 26.11 -15.78
CA LYS A 297 3.64 27.28 -15.79
C LYS A 297 4.95 26.88 -16.49
N ASN A 298 5.84 27.84 -16.78
CA ASN A 298 7.17 27.53 -17.32
C ASN A 298 8.09 27.00 -16.21
N LEU A 299 7.88 25.75 -15.76
CA LEU A 299 8.56 25.17 -14.60
C LEU A 299 9.57 24.09 -14.97
N ALA A 300 10.65 24.05 -14.20
CA ALA A 300 11.54 22.91 -14.05
C ALA A 300 11.22 22.17 -12.75
N PHE A 301 11.70 20.94 -12.64
CA PHE A 301 11.60 20.15 -11.41
C PHE A 301 12.99 19.63 -11.05
N VAL A 302 13.33 19.69 -9.77
CA VAL A 302 14.49 18.98 -9.23
C VAL A 302 13.98 17.98 -8.24
N ARG A 303 14.23 16.70 -8.53
CA ARG A 303 14.02 15.60 -7.61
C ARG A 303 15.32 15.37 -6.86
N VAL A 304 15.27 15.28 -5.54
CA VAL A 304 16.38 14.82 -4.73
C VAL A 304 15.91 13.68 -3.85
N ARG A 305 16.70 12.62 -3.77
CA ARG A 305 16.33 11.36 -3.12
C ARG A 305 17.54 10.76 -2.42
N THR A 306 17.39 10.48 -1.13
CA THR A 306 18.25 9.57 -0.37
C THR A 306 17.47 8.32 0.05
N LYS A 307 18.19 7.21 0.21
CA LYS A 307 17.72 5.95 0.75
C LYS A 307 18.65 5.54 1.89
N VAL A 308 18.13 5.53 3.11
CA VAL A 308 18.88 5.16 4.31
C VAL A 308 18.51 3.73 4.67
N GLN A 309 19.46 2.78 4.57
CA GLN A 309 19.24 1.39 4.98
C GLN A 309 19.61 1.21 6.46
N THR A 310 18.65 0.84 7.31
CA THR A 310 18.85 0.61 8.75
C THR A 310 18.98 -0.86 9.13
N ALA A 311 18.36 -1.78 8.38
CA ALA A 311 18.56 -3.22 8.57
C ALA A 311 18.28 -4.04 7.29
N ARG A 312 18.74 -5.28 7.26
CA ARG A 312 18.35 -6.31 6.27
C ARG A 312 17.63 -7.46 6.97
N PHE A 313 16.62 -8.01 6.33
CA PHE A 313 15.78 -9.07 6.88
C PHE A 313 15.59 -10.22 5.89
N LYS A 314 15.27 -11.39 6.44
CA LYS A 314 14.82 -12.56 5.68
C LYS A 314 13.87 -13.41 6.49
N MET A 315 12.74 -13.77 5.88
CA MET A 315 11.72 -14.61 6.50
C MET A 315 12.13 -16.09 6.45
N ARG A 316 11.57 -16.88 7.37
CA ARG A 316 11.72 -18.34 7.39
C ARG A 316 11.12 -18.95 6.11
N ARG A 317 11.72 -20.05 5.63
CA ARG A 317 11.39 -20.67 4.33
C ARG A 317 10.47 -21.88 4.42
N THR A 318 10.42 -22.52 5.59
CA THR A 318 9.61 -23.68 5.97
C THR A 318 9.14 -23.43 7.40
N ASP A 319 8.27 -24.30 7.92
CA ASP A 319 7.79 -24.23 9.31
C ASP A 319 7.09 -22.91 9.67
N ILE A 320 6.66 -22.12 8.67
CA ILE A 320 6.08 -20.79 8.85
C ILE A 320 4.80 -20.88 9.68
N VAL A 321 4.70 -20.03 10.69
CA VAL A 321 3.48 -19.85 11.50
C VAL A 321 2.71 -18.66 10.94
N LEU A 322 1.52 -18.94 10.41
CA LEU A 322 0.61 -17.90 9.91
C LEU A 322 0.02 -17.12 11.08
N ASP A 323 -0.30 -15.86 10.84
CA ASP A 323 -1.19 -15.09 11.73
C ASP A 323 -2.51 -15.85 11.95
N GLU A 324 -3.10 -15.74 13.15
CA GLU A 324 -4.29 -16.53 13.52
C GLU A 324 -5.52 -16.21 12.69
N ASP A 325 -5.72 -14.95 12.27
CA ASP A 325 -6.84 -14.57 11.40
C ASP A 325 -6.68 -15.21 10.02
N MET A 326 -5.45 -15.22 9.51
CA MET A 326 -5.10 -15.88 8.24
C MET A 326 -5.23 -17.40 8.34
N PHE A 327 -4.84 -17.99 9.48
CA PHE A 327 -4.98 -19.43 9.74
C PHE A 327 -6.45 -19.85 9.76
N GLN A 328 -7.30 -19.18 10.55
CA GLN A 328 -8.75 -19.41 10.55
C GLN A 328 -9.32 -19.24 9.14
N SER A 329 -9.01 -18.12 8.47
CA SER A 329 -9.46 -17.83 7.10
C SER A 329 -9.01 -18.89 6.07
N LEU A 330 -7.87 -19.55 6.30
CA LEU A 330 -7.34 -20.62 5.45
C LEU A 330 -7.99 -21.99 5.75
N MET A 331 -8.35 -22.25 7.00
CA MET A 331 -9.16 -23.41 7.37
C MET A 331 -10.57 -23.30 6.77
N ASP A 332 -11.14 -22.08 6.79
CA ASP A 332 -12.47 -21.76 6.26
C ASP A 332 -12.62 -21.88 4.72
N LEU A 333 -11.51 -21.93 3.97
CA LEU A 333 -11.57 -22.14 2.51
C LEU A 333 -11.98 -23.58 2.15
N PRO A 334 -12.94 -23.80 1.25
CA PRO A 334 -13.35 -25.13 0.82
C PRO A 334 -12.30 -25.82 -0.08
N ASP A 335 -12.18 -27.14 0.02
CA ASP A 335 -11.37 -27.96 -0.91
C ASP A 335 -11.99 -28.03 -2.31
N GLN A 336 -13.32 -27.88 -2.42
CA GLN A 336 -13.99 -27.63 -3.69
C GLN A 336 -13.74 -26.18 -4.14
N TYR A 337 -13.33 -26.00 -5.39
CA TYR A 337 -13.01 -24.67 -5.93
C TYR A 337 -14.22 -23.72 -5.89
N ASN A 338 -14.11 -22.65 -5.12
CA ASN A 338 -15.07 -21.54 -5.09
C ASN A 338 -14.33 -20.21 -5.30
N TYR A 339 -14.48 -19.60 -6.48
CA TYR A 339 -13.76 -18.36 -6.79
C TYR A 339 -14.09 -17.21 -5.81
N GLY A 340 -15.31 -17.14 -5.30
CA GLY A 340 -15.73 -16.15 -4.29
C GLY A 340 -14.87 -16.18 -3.03
N MET A 341 -14.84 -17.34 -2.35
CA MET A 341 -14.08 -17.51 -1.09
C MET A 341 -12.58 -17.22 -1.28
N TYR A 342 -11.98 -17.76 -2.33
CA TYR A 342 -10.54 -17.60 -2.57
C TYR A 342 -10.18 -16.18 -3.06
N SER A 343 -11.03 -15.51 -3.86
CA SER A 343 -10.79 -14.11 -4.25
C SER A 343 -11.00 -13.12 -3.10
N GLN A 344 -11.90 -13.42 -2.15
CA GLN A 344 -12.03 -12.66 -0.91
C GLN A 344 -10.76 -12.80 -0.05
N PHE A 345 -10.23 -14.03 0.10
CA PHE A 345 -8.96 -14.26 0.79
C PHE A 345 -7.79 -13.49 0.15
N ILE A 346 -7.65 -13.55 -1.18
CA ILE A 346 -6.61 -12.81 -1.94
C ILE A 346 -6.78 -11.28 -1.82
N ASN A 347 -8.01 -10.78 -1.70
CA ASN A 347 -8.26 -9.36 -1.46
C ASN A 347 -7.87 -8.94 -0.03
N THR A 348 -8.09 -9.80 0.97
CA THR A 348 -7.82 -9.53 2.40
C THR A 348 -6.35 -9.67 2.78
N TYR A 349 -5.70 -10.76 2.38
CA TYR A 349 -4.29 -11.08 2.68
C TYR A 349 -3.32 -10.72 1.53
N GLY A 350 -3.84 -10.17 0.45
CA GLY A 350 -3.06 -9.76 -0.71
C GLY A 350 -2.68 -10.91 -1.64
N THR A 351 -2.00 -10.54 -2.71
CA THR A 351 -1.62 -11.44 -3.82
C THR A 351 -0.32 -12.20 -3.58
N HIS A 352 0.54 -11.65 -2.72
CA HIS A 352 1.91 -12.05 -2.48
C HIS A 352 2.27 -11.80 -1.01
N PHE A 353 3.36 -12.40 -0.53
CA PHE A 353 3.97 -12.10 0.77
C PHE A 353 5.46 -11.79 0.60
N MET A 354 6.06 -11.10 1.58
CA MET A 354 7.49 -10.73 1.55
C MET A 354 8.37 -11.90 2.01
N THR A 355 9.49 -12.16 1.33
CA THR A 355 10.44 -13.22 1.72
C THR A 355 11.79 -12.71 2.22
N SER A 356 12.25 -11.58 1.70
CA SER A 356 13.54 -10.96 2.04
C SER A 356 13.47 -9.46 1.74
N GLY A 357 14.35 -8.65 2.31
CA GLY A 357 14.46 -7.25 1.92
C GLY A 357 15.33 -6.38 2.83
N THR A 358 15.10 -5.07 2.70
CA THR A 358 15.80 -4.02 3.44
C THR A 358 14.79 -3.12 4.17
N MET A 359 15.07 -2.85 5.44
CA MET A 359 14.38 -1.86 6.27
C MET A 359 15.14 -0.54 6.28
N GLY A 360 14.42 0.56 6.42
CA GLY A 360 15.00 1.89 6.58
C GLY A 360 14.04 3.00 6.21
N GLY A 361 14.53 4.01 5.49
CA GLY A 361 13.73 5.14 5.05
C GLY A 361 14.09 5.62 3.66
N ILE A 362 13.12 6.29 3.03
CA ILE A 362 13.32 7.07 1.81
C ILE A 362 12.89 8.50 2.13
N PHE A 363 13.82 9.44 1.97
CA PHE A 363 13.53 10.87 1.98
C PHE A 363 13.71 11.39 0.56
N GLU A 364 12.60 11.70 -0.08
CA GLU A 364 12.54 12.27 -1.41
C GLU A 364 11.85 13.63 -1.33
N TYR A 365 12.33 14.62 -2.07
CA TYR A 365 11.62 15.88 -2.27
C TYR A 365 11.74 16.35 -3.71
N ILE A 366 10.72 17.07 -4.16
CA ILE A 366 10.64 17.63 -5.50
C ILE A 366 10.51 19.15 -5.36
N LEU A 367 11.57 19.87 -5.73
CA LEU A 367 11.53 21.33 -5.87
C LEU A 367 10.85 21.67 -7.19
N VAL A 368 9.86 22.55 -7.14
CA VAL A 368 9.17 23.09 -8.32
C VAL A 368 9.73 24.49 -8.59
N ILE A 369 10.42 24.68 -9.72
CA ILE A 369 11.22 25.90 -9.99
C ILE A 369 10.65 26.64 -11.21
N ASN A 370 10.38 27.93 -11.08
CA ASN A 370 9.94 28.80 -12.17
C ASN A 370 11.11 29.23 -13.05
N LYS A 371 11.18 28.73 -14.29
CA LYS A 371 12.27 29.04 -15.24
C LYS A 371 12.34 30.53 -15.57
N ASP A 372 11.20 31.23 -15.63
CA ASP A 372 11.16 32.67 -15.93
C ASP A 372 11.69 33.54 -14.78
N LYS A 373 11.60 33.07 -13.52
CA LYS A 373 12.25 33.70 -12.36
C LYS A 373 13.73 33.31 -12.28
N MET A 374 14.04 32.03 -12.41
CA MET A 374 15.39 31.46 -12.38
C MET A 374 16.32 32.17 -13.40
N LEU A 375 15.81 32.48 -14.60
CA LEU A 375 16.52 33.25 -15.62
C LEU A 375 16.70 34.74 -15.28
N LYS A 376 15.78 35.37 -14.55
CA LYS A 376 15.89 36.78 -14.09
C LYS A 376 16.83 36.94 -12.91
N GLU A 377 16.99 35.89 -12.12
CA GLU A 377 17.83 35.85 -10.91
C GLU A 377 19.23 35.27 -11.22
N GLU A 378 19.56 35.01 -12.50
CA GLU A 378 20.80 34.38 -12.99
C GLU A 378 21.16 33.05 -12.30
N LEU A 379 20.17 32.33 -11.77
CA LEU A 379 20.36 31.11 -11.00
C LEU A 379 20.66 29.89 -11.90
N SER A 380 21.78 29.21 -11.64
CA SER A 380 22.10 27.93 -12.27
C SER A 380 21.32 26.78 -11.62
N LYS A 381 21.08 25.69 -12.38
CA LYS A 381 20.38 24.49 -11.88
C LYS A 381 21.10 23.88 -10.67
N GLU A 382 22.42 23.83 -10.78
CA GLU A 382 23.38 23.33 -9.79
C GLU A 382 23.43 24.24 -8.56
N SER A 383 23.26 25.55 -8.77
CA SER A 383 23.25 26.55 -7.70
C SER A 383 22.01 26.40 -6.81
N VAL A 384 20.81 26.18 -7.38
CA VAL A 384 19.59 25.91 -6.61
C VAL A 384 19.74 24.63 -5.78
N ASN A 385 20.26 23.56 -6.40
CA ASN A 385 20.45 22.26 -5.74
C ASN A 385 21.49 22.32 -4.62
N SER A 386 22.57 23.08 -4.82
CA SER A 386 23.59 23.34 -3.80
C SER A 386 23.04 24.19 -2.63
N CYS A 387 22.24 25.21 -2.94
CA CYS A 387 21.69 26.12 -1.92
C CYS A 387 20.69 25.41 -1.00
N PHE A 388 19.76 24.62 -1.57
CA PHE A 388 18.85 23.80 -0.79
C PHE A 388 19.56 22.61 -0.13
N GLY A 389 20.54 22.01 -0.81
CA GLY A 389 21.44 21.02 -0.21
C GLY A 389 22.08 21.54 1.08
N ALA A 390 22.54 22.80 1.10
CA ALA A 390 23.10 23.44 2.27
C ALA A 390 22.07 23.68 3.41
N SER A 391 20.79 23.98 3.13
CA SER A 391 19.78 24.16 4.19
C SER A 391 19.40 22.84 4.89
N ILE A 392 19.46 21.71 4.19
CA ILE A 392 19.43 20.36 4.80
C ILE A 392 20.82 19.79 5.16
N GLY A 393 21.89 20.57 4.98
CA GLY A 393 23.24 20.29 5.49
C GLY A 393 24.00 19.20 4.74
N ILE A 394 23.73 19.10 3.44
CA ILE A 394 24.30 18.12 2.50
C ILE A 394 25.35 18.80 1.63
N ASN A 395 26.55 18.23 1.59
CA ASN A 395 27.53 18.54 0.56
C ASN A 395 27.16 17.76 -0.71
N VAL A 396 26.39 18.35 -1.61
CA VAL A 396 26.16 17.79 -2.96
C VAL A 396 27.48 17.90 -3.74
N PRO A 397 28.07 16.79 -4.22
CA PRO A 397 29.37 16.85 -4.89
C PRO A 397 29.24 17.51 -6.27
N LEU A 398 29.85 18.68 -6.43
CA LEU A 398 30.04 19.30 -7.75
C LEU A 398 30.98 18.43 -8.58
N GLN A 399 30.55 18.05 -9.78
CA GLN A 399 31.37 17.30 -10.72
C GLN A 399 32.54 18.18 -11.21
N GLU A 400 33.76 17.62 -11.24
CA GLU A 400 35.04 18.37 -11.32
C GLU A 400 35.36 19.02 -12.69
N THR A 401 34.43 19.80 -13.24
CA THR A 401 34.65 20.56 -14.49
C THR A 401 34.02 21.95 -14.45
N LEU A 402 34.77 22.96 -13.98
CA LEU A 402 34.90 24.26 -14.67
C LEU A 402 35.92 25.18 -13.99
N ASN A 403 36.78 25.81 -14.80
CA ASN A 403 37.82 26.72 -14.32
C ASN A 403 37.28 28.12 -13.97
N VAL A 404 37.74 28.65 -12.83
CA VAL A 404 38.06 30.07 -12.59
C VAL A 404 37.02 31.09 -13.11
N LYS A 405 35.89 31.22 -12.40
CA LYS A 405 35.28 32.54 -12.04
C LYS A 405 34.03 32.47 -11.17
N ALA A 406 33.38 31.32 -11.04
CA ALA A 406 32.15 31.15 -10.25
C ALA A 406 32.40 31.21 -8.72
N LYS A 407 32.78 32.39 -8.22
CA LYS A 407 32.75 32.73 -6.78
C LYS A 407 31.31 33.12 -6.35
N VAL A 408 30.31 32.43 -6.90
CA VAL A 408 28.90 32.56 -6.53
C VAL A 408 28.79 32.12 -5.08
N SER A 409 28.33 33.02 -4.22
CA SER A 409 28.80 33.03 -2.84
C SER A 409 28.02 32.08 -1.94
N PHE A 410 28.76 31.35 -1.09
CA PHE A 410 28.20 30.69 0.09
C PHE A 410 27.47 31.72 1.00
N ASP A 411 27.88 32.99 0.94
CA ASP A 411 27.26 34.16 1.58
C ASP A 411 25.89 34.58 1.02
N GLN A 412 25.46 34.06 -0.14
CA GLN A 412 24.09 34.25 -0.63
C GLN A 412 23.16 33.23 0.02
N CYS A 413 23.52 31.95 0.00
CA CYS A 413 22.73 30.91 0.67
C CYS A 413 22.70 31.09 2.19
N SER A 414 23.78 31.56 2.82
CA SER A 414 23.80 31.76 4.29
C SER A 414 22.88 32.89 4.79
N LYS A 415 22.47 33.82 3.91
CA LYS A 415 21.53 34.91 4.25
C LYS A 415 20.06 34.50 4.18
N ASP A 416 19.75 33.48 3.38
CA ASP A 416 18.38 32.98 3.20
C ASP A 416 18.15 31.62 3.88
N ALA A 417 19.18 30.81 4.15
CA ALA A 417 19.04 29.53 4.87
C ALA A 417 18.70 29.65 6.37
N SER A 418 18.68 30.88 6.93
CA SER A 418 18.11 31.19 8.25
C SER A 418 16.72 31.82 8.19
N ARG A 419 16.13 31.90 7.00
CA ARG A 419 14.68 32.02 6.83
C ARG A 419 14.13 30.61 6.66
N ASP A 420 12.98 30.32 7.26
CA ASP A 420 12.21 29.17 6.85
C ASP A 420 11.93 29.28 5.34
N PHE A 421 11.98 28.14 4.63
CA PHE A 421 11.64 28.07 3.20
C PHE A 421 10.12 28.15 2.98
N ASP A 422 9.49 29.15 3.59
CA ASP A 422 8.07 29.43 3.45
C ASP A 422 7.77 30.02 2.07
N SER A 423 6.69 29.48 1.50
CA SER A 423 6.03 29.86 0.25
C SER A 423 5.66 31.34 0.12
N THR A 424 5.72 32.11 1.21
CA THR A 424 5.40 33.55 1.25
C THR A 424 6.52 34.45 0.71
N SER A 425 7.73 33.93 0.48
CA SER A 425 8.86 34.69 -0.09
C SER A 425 8.65 35.00 -1.58
N SER A 426 7.98 36.12 -1.87
CA SER A 426 7.53 36.55 -3.21
C SER A 426 8.62 36.72 -4.29
N ASN A 427 9.89 36.64 -3.90
CA ASN A 427 11.06 36.95 -4.72
C ASN A 427 12.07 35.78 -4.77
N SER A 428 11.55 34.55 -4.84
CA SER A 428 12.34 33.34 -5.05
C SER A 428 11.88 32.57 -6.30
N ALA A 429 12.83 31.96 -7.01
CA ALA A 429 12.57 31.12 -8.17
C ALA A 429 11.84 29.79 -7.86
N ILE A 430 11.72 29.38 -6.59
CA ILE A 430 10.98 28.18 -6.18
C ILE A 430 9.48 28.55 -6.03
N GLU A 431 8.60 27.70 -6.56
CA GLU A 431 7.13 27.89 -6.51
C GLU A 431 6.43 26.92 -5.53
N ASP A 432 7.02 25.75 -5.29
CA ASP A 432 6.54 24.75 -4.33
C ASP A 432 7.66 23.75 -3.97
N ILE A 433 7.50 23.07 -2.85
CA ILE A 433 8.38 21.97 -2.40
C ILE A 433 7.47 20.81 -2.01
N ILE A 434 7.62 19.66 -2.69
CA ILE A 434 6.77 18.50 -2.50
C ILE A 434 7.58 17.39 -1.81
N PRO A 435 7.49 17.23 -0.47
CA PRO A 435 8.14 16.14 0.25
C PRO A 435 7.39 14.81 0.11
N LEU A 436 8.15 13.73 -0.07
CA LEU A 436 7.70 12.34 -0.10
C LEU A 436 8.59 11.53 0.84
N VAL A 437 8.08 11.25 2.04
CA VAL A 437 8.84 10.62 3.13
C VAL A 437 8.26 9.25 3.46
N GLN A 438 9.13 8.25 3.58
CA GLN A 438 8.77 6.88 3.98
C GLN A 438 9.68 6.41 5.12
N GLY A 439 9.06 5.88 6.18
CA GLY A 439 9.74 5.55 7.43
C GLY A 439 9.89 6.77 8.35
N GLY A 440 10.15 6.49 9.63
CA GLY A 440 10.27 7.47 10.70
C GLY A 440 9.00 7.56 11.54
N ASP A 441 9.13 8.12 12.75
CA ASP A 441 7.98 8.39 13.62
C ASP A 441 7.17 9.62 13.14
N ALA A 442 5.94 9.75 13.62
CA ALA A 442 5.03 10.81 13.17
C ALA A 442 5.51 12.24 13.47
N ALA A 443 6.26 12.46 14.56
CA ALA A 443 6.83 13.77 14.89
C ALA A 443 8.08 14.08 14.05
N SER A 444 8.88 13.07 13.71
CA SER A 444 10.00 13.22 12.78
C SER A 444 9.56 13.58 11.36
N ILE A 445 8.48 12.93 10.89
CA ILE A 445 7.84 13.23 9.61
C ILE A 445 7.21 14.63 9.67
N GLY A 446 6.51 14.98 10.75
CA GLY A 446 5.96 16.32 10.96
C GLY A 446 7.01 17.42 10.82
N ARG A 447 8.14 17.30 11.53
CA ARG A 447 9.26 18.26 11.45
C ARG A 447 9.87 18.39 10.05
N LEU A 448 9.98 17.29 9.30
CA LEU A 448 10.43 17.33 7.90
C LEU A 448 9.45 18.03 6.95
N MET A 449 8.14 17.92 7.23
CA MET A 449 7.07 18.55 6.46
C MET A 449 6.92 20.04 6.79
N GLU A 450 7.17 20.43 8.05
CA GLU A 450 7.16 21.82 8.51
C GLU A 450 8.41 22.60 8.06
N GLY A 451 9.59 21.98 8.10
CA GLY A 451 10.84 22.64 7.73
C GLY A 451 11.97 21.67 7.39
N SER A 452 12.28 21.54 6.10
CA SER A 452 13.43 20.78 5.61
C SER A 452 14.76 21.44 6.03
N SER A 453 15.23 21.06 7.20
CA SER A 453 16.47 21.53 7.83
C SER A 453 17.41 20.37 8.20
N VAL A 454 18.70 20.66 8.39
CA VAL A 454 19.72 19.68 8.83
C VAL A 454 19.27 18.90 10.08
N ASN A 455 18.62 19.61 11.01
CA ASN A 455 18.19 19.04 12.28
C ASN A 455 16.96 18.14 12.11
N ALA A 456 16.03 18.49 11.21
CA ALA A 456 14.90 17.64 10.87
C ALA A 456 15.36 16.35 10.16
N TYR A 457 16.29 16.42 9.20
CA TYR A 457 16.86 15.23 8.54
C TYR A 457 17.59 14.31 9.53
N ARG A 458 18.43 14.85 10.40
CA ARG A 458 19.14 14.07 11.44
C ARG A 458 18.18 13.44 12.45
N TYR A 459 17.11 14.14 12.83
CA TYR A 459 16.09 13.61 13.74
C TYR A 459 15.29 12.47 13.08
N TRP A 460 14.89 12.64 11.83
CA TRP A 460 14.29 11.57 11.02
C TRP A 460 15.20 10.35 10.88
N GLY A 461 16.46 10.54 10.48
CA GLY A 461 17.43 9.45 10.33
C GLY A 461 17.57 8.60 11.58
N ARG A 462 17.62 9.24 12.77
CA ARG A 462 17.59 8.54 14.06
C ARG A 462 16.31 7.75 14.30
N SER A 463 15.14 8.31 13.99
CA SER A 463 13.85 7.63 14.15
C SER A 463 13.69 6.38 13.29
N LEU A 464 14.36 6.30 12.12
CA LEU A 464 14.28 5.18 11.18
C LEU A 464 14.73 3.84 11.78
N LYS A 465 15.49 3.84 12.87
CA LYS A 465 15.96 2.60 13.49
C LYS A 465 14.83 1.87 14.22
N LEU A 466 13.96 2.62 14.90
CA LEU A 466 12.82 2.11 15.66
C LEU A 466 11.53 2.10 14.82
N ASN A 467 11.40 3.03 13.88
CA ASN A 467 10.23 3.18 13.01
C ASN A 467 10.55 3.02 11.49
N PRO A 468 11.23 1.95 11.06
CA PRO A 468 11.55 1.77 9.64
C PRO A 468 10.30 1.51 8.77
N ALA A 469 10.44 1.83 7.48
CA ALA A 469 9.62 1.28 6.40
C ALA A 469 10.39 0.15 5.67
N VAL A 470 9.66 -0.68 4.92
CA VAL A 470 10.25 -1.64 3.99
C VAL A 470 10.59 -0.89 2.70
N ILE A 471 11.88 -0.82 2.35
CA ILE A 471 12.38 0.06 1.26
C ILE A 471 12.94 -0.71 0.04
N ASP A 472 13.18 -2.01 0.21
CA ASP A 472 13.46 -3.01 -0.83
C ASP A 472 12.82 -4.33 -0.37
N PHE A 473 12.14 -5.09 -1.25
CA PHE A 473 11.60 -6.40 -0.86
C PHE A 473 11.45 -7.38 -2.03
N GLU A 474 11.69 -8.66 -1.74
CA GLU A 474 11.38 -9.80 -2.60
C GLU A 474 9.99 -10.35 -2.25
N LEU A 475 9.19 -10.66 -3.28
CA LEU A 475 7.84 -11.21 -3.13
C LEU A 475 7.74 -12.68 -3.54
N MET A 476 6.76 -13.37 -2.99
CA MET A 476 6.34 -14.70 -3.44
C MET A 476 4.80 -14.78 -3.53
N PRO A 477 4.21 -15.43 -4.56
CA PRO A 477 2.75 -15.56 -4.69
C PRO A 477 2.12 -16.23 -3.46
N ILE A 478 0.94 -15.74 -3.05
CA ILE A 478 0.27 -16.18 -1.81
C ILE A 478 -0.06 -17.69 -1.81
N ASP A 479 -0.19 -18.34 -2.96
CA ASP A 479 -0.38 -19.80 -3.03
C ASP A 479 0.83 -20.60 -2.53
N GLU A 480 2.06 -20.12 -2.66
CA GLU A 480 3.23 -20.89 -2.21
C GLU A 480 3.43 -20.82 -0.68
N ILE A 481 2.66 -20.03 0.08
CA ILE A 481 2.74 -20.03 1.56
C ILE A 481 2.29 -21.38 2.14
N LEU A 482 1.27 -22.03 1.54
CA LEU A 482 0.69 -23.30 2.00
C LEU A 482 1.69 -24.48 1.92
N ARG A 483 2.82 -24.33 1.22
CA ARG A 483 3.92 -25.30 1.16
C ARG A 483 5.03 -25.04 2.18
N ARG A 484 4.97 -23.89 2.85
CA ARG A 484 5.97 -23.42 3.80
C ARG A 484 5.47 -23.46 5.23
N THR A 485 4.17 -23.63 5.44
CA THR A 485 3.52 -23.90 6.72
C THR A 485 3.53 -25.39 7.05
N ASN A 486 3.53 -25.75 8.34
CA ASN A 486 3.46 -27.16 8.78
C ASN A 486 2.03 -27.76 8.77
N LEU A 487 1.18 -27.27 7.88
CA LEU A 487 -0.22 -27.65 7.73
C LEU A 487 -0.37 -28.82 6.76
N GLN A 488 -1.04 -29.89 7.19
CA GLN A 488 -1.21 -31.10 6.38
C GLN A 488 -2.31 -30.92 5.31
N HIS A 489 -2.29 -31.79 4.28
CA HIS A 489 -3.28 -31.87 3.19
C HIS A 489 -3.49 -30.63 2.28
N MET A 490 -2.78 -29.53 2.52
CA MET A 490 -3.01 -28.23 1.86
C MET A 490 -2.81 -28.15 0.34
N GLU A 491 -2.25 -29.16 -0.35
CA GLU A 491 -1.95 -29.08 -1.80
C GLU A 491 -3.23 -28.97 -2.68
N VAL A 492 -4.42 -29.34 -2.17
CA VAL A 492 -5.71 -29.06 -2.86
C VAL A 492 -6.05 -27.57 -2.75
N LYS A 493 -6.16 -27.02 -1.53
CA LYS A 493 -6.35 -25.59 -1.30
C LYS A 493 -5.32 -24.74 -2.02
N ARG A 494 -4.07 -25.21 -2.11
CA ARG A 494 -2.98 -24.54 -2.84
C ARG A 494 -3.23 -24.45 -4.35
N LYS A 495 -3.68 -25.54 -4.99
CA LYS A 495 -4.05 -25.54 -6.42
C LYS A 495 -5.24 -24.61 -6.69
N ASN A 496 -6.23 -24.63 -5.79
CA ASN A 496 -7.37 -23.72 -5.85
C ASN A 496 -6.93 -22.25 -5.68
N MET A 497 -6.07 -21.95 -4.71
CA MET A 497 -5.51 -20.61 -4.47
C MET A 497 -4.74 -20.09 -5.68
N LYS A 498 -3.87 -20.93 -6.27
CA LYS A 498 -3.13 -20.57 -7.50
C LYS A 498 -4.06 -20.26 -8.66
N ARG A 499 -5.13 -21.05 -8.83
CA ARG A 499 -6.15 -20.84 -9.86
C ARG A 499 -6.94 -19.55 -9.62
N ALA A 500 -7.38 -19.31 -8.39
CA ALA A 500 -8.09 -18.09 -8.02
C ALA A 500 -7.20 -16.85 -8.18
N LEU A 501 -5.89 -16.97 -7.93
CA LEU A 501 -4.92 -15.90 -8.16
C LEU A 501 -4.74 -15.61 -9.67
N ASP A 502 -4.63 -16.64 -10.52
CA ASP A 502 -4.63 -16.49 -11.99
C ASP A 502 -5.92 -15.81 -12.51
N GLU A 503 -7.09 -16.18 -11.96
CA GLU A 503 -8.40 -15.60 -12.31
C GLU A 503 -8.52 -14.15 -11.79
N TYR A 504 -8.12 -13.86 -10.55
CA TYR A 504 -8.13 -12.51 -9.93
C TYR A 504 -7.16 -11.54 -10.62
N MET A 505 -5.94 -11.98 -10.95
CA MET A 505 -4.95 -11.20 -11.72
C MET A 505 -5.42 -10.88 -13.16
N THR A 506 -6.39 -11.65 -13.66
CA THR A 506 -7.03 -11.41 -14.96
C THR A 506 -8.25 -10.49 -14.80
N GLU A 507 -9.06 -10.67 -13.74
CA GLU A 507 -10.24 -9.87 -13.46
C GLU A 507 -9.90 -8.41 -13.10
N PHE A 508 -8.90 -8.18 -12.25
CA PHE A 508 -8.55 -6.83 -11.77
C PHE A 508 -7.39 -6.18 -12.55
N ASN A 509 -7.14 -6.66 -13.77
CA ASN A 509 -6.03 -6.18 -14.58
C ASN A 509 -6.32 -4.80 -15.22
N ALA A 510 -5.37 -3.87 -15.10
CA ALA A 510 -5.45 -2.53 -15.69
C ALA A 510 -5.72 -2.53 -17.21
N CYS A 511 -5.31 -3.58 -17.95
CA CYS A 511 -5.62 -3.73 -19.38
C CYS A 511 -7.14 -3.65 -19.67
N ARG A 512 -7.98 -4.06 -18.71
CA ARG A 512 -9.44 -4.08 -18.88
C ARG A 512 -10.04 -2.68 -18.93
N CYS A 513 -9.29 -1.65 -18.52
CA CYS A 513 -9.70 -0.25 -18.57
C CYS A 513 -9.85 0.30 -19.99
N GLY A 514 -9.32 -0.37 -21.01
CA GLY A 514 -9.32 0.15 -22.38
C GLY A 514 -8.16 1.13 -22.61
N PRO A 515 -8.08 1.78 -23.78
CA PRO A 515 -7.04 2.76 -24.05
C PRO A 515 -7.31 4.06 -23.29
N CYS A 516 -6.27 4.57 -22.63
CA CYS A 516 -6.10 5.99 -22.34
C CYS A 516 -5.30 6.61 -23.50
N GLN A 517 -5.60 7.85 -23.87
CA GLN A 517 -4.97 8.55 -25.00
C GLN A 517 -3.86 9.49 -24.53
N ASN A 518 -3.09 10.03 -25.47
CA ASN A 518 -1.99 10.97 -25.22
C ASN A 518 -0.92 10.42 -24.26
N ASN A 519 -0.70 9.10 -24.28
CA ASN A 519 0.13 8.35 -23.33
C ASN A 519 -0.33 8.46 -21.86
N GLY A 520 -1.63 8.68 -21.61
CA GLY A 520 -2.21 8.53 -20.27
C GLY A 520 -2.17 7.07 -19.80
N GLU A 521 -2.19 6.86 -18.48
CA GLU A 521 -1.93 5.54 -17.88
C GLU A 521 -3.20 4.94 -17.23
N PRO A 522 -3.60 3.70 -17.59
CA PRO A 522 -4.81 3.09 -17.07
C PRO A 522 -4.62 2.54 -15.65
N MET A 523 -5.44 3.00 -14.71
CA MET A 523 -5.53 2.46 -13.35
C MET A 523 -6.86 1.75 -13.14
N MET A 524 -6.86 0.56 -12.50
CA MET A 524 -8.08 -0.03 -11.96
C MET A 524 -8.19 0.22 -10.45
N VAL A 525 -9.35 0.72 -10.02
CA VAL A 525 -9.69 1.04 -8.64
C VAL A 525 -10.97 0.29 -8.26
N ALA A 526 -10.79 -0.94 -7.77
CA ALA A 526 -11.85 -1.89 -7.41
C ALA A 526 -12.84 -2.21 -8.56
N THR A 527 -13.74 -1.29 -8.91
CA THR A 527 -14.69 -1.42 -10.04
C THR A 527 -14.71 -0.23 -11.00
N THR A 528 -13.92 0.83 -10.74
CA THR A 528 -13.69 1.95 -11.66
C THR A 528 -12.36 1.81 -12.38
N CYS A 529 -12.30 2.38 -13.58
CA CYS A 529 -11.09 2.55 -14.37
C CYS A 529 -10.86 4.03 -14.62
N ASP A 530 -9.75 4.53 -14.11
CA ASP A 530 -9.35 5.93 -14.13
C ASP A 530 -8.10 6.06 -15.01
N CYS A 531 -8.05 7.05 -15.91
CA CYS A 531 -6.87 7.35 -16.72
C CYS A 531 -6.05 8.47 -16.07
N GLU A 532 -4.79 8.23 -15.72
CA GLU A 532 -3.87 9.26 -15.27
C GLU A 532 -3.30 10.02 -16.48
N CYS A 533 -3.73 11.27 -16.67
CA CYS A 533 -3.40 12.04 -17.87
C CYS A 533 -2.07 12.79 -17.78
N GLN A 534 -1.25 12.67 -18.83
CA GLN A 534 -0.09 13.55 -19.05
C GLN A 534 -0.54 14.96 -19.47
N LYS A 535 0.33 15.97 -19.33
CA LYS A 535 -0.16 17.34 -19.56
C LYS A 535 -0.67 17.67 -20.95
N GLY A 536 -1.65 18.57 -20.94
CA GLY A 536 -2.30 19.14 -22.10
C GLY A 536 -3.49 18.30 -22.52
N ALA A 537 -3.45 16.99 -22.22
CA ALA A 537 -4.58 16.10 -22.30
C ALA A 537 -5.54 16.30 -21.11
N GLN A 538 -6.83 16.34 -21.41
CA GLN A 538 -7.93 16.40 -20.46
C GLN A 538 -9.06 15.46 -20.92
N GLY A 539 -10.09 15.33 -20.10
CA GLY A 539 -11.24 14.48 -20.40
C GLY A 539 -11.09 13.05 -19.88
N PRO A 540 -12.19 12.29 -19.85
CA PRO A 540 -12.28 10.98 -19.20
C PRO A 540 -11.35 9.89 -19.74
N ALA A 541 -10.74 10.07 -20.91
CA ALA A 541 -9.74 9.18 -21.49
C ALA A 541 -8.43 9.89 -21.87
N CYS A 542 -8.21 11.09 -21.34
CA CYS A 542 -7.08 11.96 -21.72
C CYS A 542 -7.11 12.32 -23.23
N GLU A 543 -8.29 12.43 -23.84
CA GLU A 543 -8.45 12.64 -25.28
C GLU A 543 -8.22 14.10 -25.71
N ASN A 544 -8.62 15.07 -24.89
CA ASN A 544 -8.67 16.49 -25.27
C ASN A 544 -7.30 17.12 -25.09
N THR A 545 -6.48 17.14 -26.15
CA THR A 545 -5.15 17.77 -26.15
C THR A 545 -5.06 19.00 -27.06
N GLN A 546 -4.36 20.04 -26.61
CA GLN A 546 -3.94 21.17 -27.46
C GLN A 546 -2.66 20.88 -28.26
N ARG A 547 -1.95 19.77 -27.96
CA ARG A 547 -0.66 19.40 -28.57
C ARG A 547 -0.85 18.25 -29.56
N ALA A 548 -1.30 18.58 -30.77
CA ALA A 548 -1.42 17.62 -31.87
C ALA A 548 -0.05 17.02 -32.28
N GLY A 549 -0.05 15.78 -32.76
CA GLY A 549 1.13 15.14 -33.36
C GLY A 549 2.19 14.60 -32.39
N ARG A 550 1.93 14.53 -31.07
CA ARG A 550 2.84 13.81 -30.15
C ARG A 550 2.91 12.31 -30.49
N PRO A 551 4.06 11.64 -30.30
CA PRO A 551 4.17 10.19 -30.37
C PRO A 551 3.26 9.49 -29.35
N GLU A 552 2.42 8.58 -29.82
CA GLU A 552 1.55 7.76 -28.96
C GLU A 552 2.17 6.38 -28.82
N HIS A 553 2.58 6.02 -27.61
CA HIS A 553 3.15 4.71 -27.33
C HIS A 553 2.05 3.65 -27.26
N GLY A 554 2.34 2.47 -27.81
CA GLY A 554 1.41 1.36 -27.71
C GLY A 554 1.48 0.72 -26.32
N SER A 555 0.33 0.41 -25.73
CA SER A 555 0.24 -0.47 -24.57
C SER A 555 -0.59 -1.73 -24.87
N TRP A 556 -0.40 -2.75 -24.05
CA TRP A 556 -0.87 -4.10 -24.31
C TRP A 556 -2.38 -4.24 -24.13
N SER A 557 -3.04 -4.88 -25.10
CA SER A 557 -4.37 -5.44 -24.88
C SER A 557 -4.34 -6.44 -23.72
N CYS A 558 -5.51 -6.69 -23.12
CA CYS A 558 -5.65 -7.88 -22.31
C CYS A 558 -5.27 -9.15 -23.09
N TRP A 559 -4.83 -10.16 -22.35
CA TRP A 559 -4.68 -11.51 -22.88
C TRP A 559 -6.04 -12.02 -23.36
N ALA A 560 -6.07 -12.58 -24.56
CA ALA A 560 -7.19 -13.39 -25.03
C ALA A 560 -7.39 -14.60 -24.10
N PRO A 561 -8.61 -15.17 -24.03
CA PRO A 561 -8.84 -16.45 -23.37
C PRO A 561 -7.83 -17.50 -23.85
N SER A 562 -7.31 -18.30 -22.92
CA SER A 562 -6.40 -19.39 -23.27
C SER A 562 -7.12 -20.41 -24.17
N THR A 563 -6.40 -20.97 -25.14
CA THR A 563 -6.88 -22.12 -25.90
C THR A 563 -7.23 -23.29 -24.97
N SER A 564 -8.08 -24.19 -25.43
CA SER A 564 -8.16 -25.54 -24.84
C SER A 564 -6.78 -26.20 -24.80
N CYS A 565 -6.62 -27.17 -23.91
CA CYS A 565 -5.40 -27.97 -23.84
C CYS A 565 -5.18 -28.71 -25.16
N GLN A 566 -4.06 -28.44 -25.82
CA GLN A 566 -3.61 -29.12 -27.03
C GLN A 566 -2.18 -29.60 -26.80
N ALA A 567 -1.94 -30.90 -26.98
CA ALA A 567 -0.66 -31.57 -26.71
C ALA A 567 -0.04 -31.22 -25.33
N GLY A 568 -0.86 -31.13 -24.28
CA GLY A 568 -0.41 -30.79 -22.92
C GLY A 568 -0.15 -29.30 -22.67
N THR A 569 -0.47 -28.42 -23.62
CA THR A 569 -0.22 -26.97 -23.52
C THR A 569 -1.45 -26.14 -23.83
N ARG A 570 -1.51 -24.93 -23.25
CA ARG A 570 -2.48 -23.87 -23.58
C ARG A 570 -1.73 -22.62 -24.02
N ARG A 571 -2.23 -21.97 -25.07
CA ARG A 571 -1.67 -20.76 -25.65
C ARG A 571 -2.61 -19.59 -25.37
N ARG A 572 -2.07 -18.42 -25.02
CA ARG A 572 -2.81 -17.14 -25.02
C ARG A 572 -1.98 -16.06 -25.70
N THR A 573 -2.67 -15.10 -26.30
CA THR A 573 -2.07 -14.02 -27.09
C THR A 573 -2.62 -12.66 -26.67
N ARG A 574 -1.84 -11.60 -26.92
CA ARG A 574 -2.22 -10.19 -26.75
C ARG A 574 -1.59 -9.35 -27.86
N GLN A 575 -2.18 -8.19 -28.14
CA GLN A 575 -1.77 -7.28 -29.20
C GLN A 575 -1.39 -5.90 -28.65
N CYS A 576 -0.60 -5.15 -29.41
CA CYS A 576 -0.18 -3.80 -29.03
C CYS A 576 -1.20 -2.78 -29.56
N THR A 577 -2.37 -2.73 -28.92
CA THR A 577 -3.59 -2.07 -29.44
C THR A 577 -4.38 -1.29 -28.40
N ASN A 578 -3.88 -1.13 -27.17
CA ASN A 578 -4.59 -0.51 -26.05
C ASN A 578 -3.79 0.64 -25.39
N PRO A 579 -3.47 1.76 -26.09
CA PRO A 579 -3.75 2.06 -27.49
C PRO A 579 -2.73 1.41 -28.46
N ALA A 580 -2.96 1.56 -29.76
CA ALA A 580 -1.98 1.19 -30.79
C ALA A 580 -0.94 2.31 -30.97
N PRO A 581 0.35 1.99 -31.22
CA PRO A 581 1.39 3.00 -31.37
C PRO A 581 1.18 3.84 -32.64
N SER A 582 1.34 5.16 -32.53
CA SER A 582 1.21 6.10 -33.66
C SER A 582 2.16 7.29 -33.53
N ASN A 583 2.30 8.10 -34.59
CA ASN A 583 3.17 9.29 -34.64
C ASN A 583 4.65 9.02 -34.21
N GLY A 584 5.17 7.83 -34.53
CA GLY A 584 6.53 7.42 -34.15
C GLY A 584 6.67 6.93 -32.69
N GLY A 585 5.56 6.65 -32.00
CA GLY A 585 5.59 6.12 -30.64
C GLY A 585 6.11 4.69 -30.53
N ARG A 586 6.48 4.30 -29.30
CA ARG A 586 7.15 3.03 -29.02
C ARG A 586 6.20 1.83 -29.11
N MET A 587 6.69 0.72 -29.67
CA MET A 587 6.02 -0.58 -29.63
C MET A 587 6.03 -1.16 -28.20
N CYS A 588 4.99 -1.92 -27.86
CA CYS A 588 4.83 -2.55 -26.55
C CYS A 588 6.00 -3.48 -26.23
N VAL A 589 6.61 -3.32 -25.05
CA VAL A 589 7.74 -4.15 -24.64
C VAL A 589 7.27 -5.54 -24.22
N GLY A 590 7.89 -6.57 -24.80
CA GLY A 590 7.80 -7.95 -24.30
C GLY A 590 7.07 -8.94 -25.20
N LYS A 591 6.64 -10.06 -24.61
CA LYS A 591 5.94 -11.13 -25.34
C LYS A 591 4.49 -10.76 -25.66
N SER A 592 4.11 -10.92 -26.92
CA SER A 592 2.72 -10.97 -27.41
C SER A 592 2.04 -12.33 -27.20
N GLU A 593 2.82 -13.36 -26.88
CA GLU A 593 2.38 -14.75 -26.79
C GLU A 593 2.87 -15.42 -25.50
N GLN A 594 2.03 -16.25 -24.90
CA GLN A 594 2.37 -17.07 -23.76
C GLN A 594 1.85 -18.50 -23.94
N VAL A 595 2.74 -19.47 -23.79
CA VAL A 595 2.42 -20.90 -23.74
C VAL A 595 2.67 -21.38 -22.32
N VAL A 596 1.74 -22.18 -21.78
CA VAL A 596 1.79 -22.75 -20.43
C VAL A 596 1.39 -24.23 -20.53
N ALA A 597 1.94 -25.08 -19.67
CA ALA A 597 1.42 -26.44 -19.49
C ALA A 597 -0.03 -26.39 -18.96
N CYS A 598 -0.77 -27.49 -19.17
CA CYS A 598 -2.10 -27.71 -18.61
C CYS A 598 -2.07 -28.78 -17.51
#